data_AF-A0A2W4KT25-F1
#
_entry.id   AF-A0A2W4KT25-F1
#
_cell.length_a   1.000
_cell.length_b   1.000
_cell.length_c   1.000
_cell.angle_alpha   90.00
_cell.angle_beta   90.00
_cell.angle_gamma   90.00
#
_symmetry.space_group_name_H-M   'P 1'
#
loop_
_entity.id
_entity.type
_entity.pdbx_description
1 polymer ?
#
loop_
_entity_poly.entity_id
_entity_poly.type
_entity_poly.pdbx_seq_one_letter_code
_entity_poly.pdbx_strand_id
1 'polypeptide(L)'
;SDWSDARDLIATCVERFGRLDVLVNNAGIVRDRTMARMSEREWDDVVRVNLKGHAAPSAHAMAYWRQRAKENGEPVRASIVHTSSIGGLMPNFGQGNYTAAKLGIVALSSVLALEGSKIGVRSNAIAPSARTELAVAAMPAAVHVNQSSSTDGFDFWAPENVSPVVGWLATPSCRATGQVFYVAGNTVQLFAPPSVLRRFTASGRWTVADLERRVGADLPRWPTAIEFLESVDEAAMADG
;
A
#
# COMPACT_ATOMS: atom_id res chain seq x y z
N SER A 1 6.12 2.45 17.05
CA SER A 1 4.74 1.99 17.23
C SER A 1 4.68 0.95 18.31
N ASP A 2 3.90 1.23 19.34
CA ASP A 2 3.57 0.31 20.41
C ASP A 2 2.17 -0.29 20.19
N TRP A 3 1.96 -1.54 20.62
CA TRP A 3 0.70 -2.23 20.37
C TRP A 3 -0.42 -1.77 21.31
N SER A 4 -0.08 -1.40 22.55
CA SER A 4 -1.03 -0.84 23.52
C SER A 4 -1.40 0.61 23.19
N ASP A 5 -0.45 1.46 22.79
CA ASP A 5 -0.76 2.83 22.37
C ASP A 5 -1.78 2.86 21.21
N ALA A 6 -1.70 1.88 20.30
CA ALA A 6 -2.64 1.74 19.21
C ALA A 6 -4.07 1.37 19.67
N ARG A 7 -4.21 0.61 20.77
CA ARG A 7 -5.52 0.35 21.38
C ARG A 7 -6.09 1.64 21.96
N ASP A 8 -5.25 2.39 22.67
CA ASP A 8 -5.66 3.61 23.36
C ASP A 8 -6.03 4.72 22.37
N LEU A 9 -5.39 4.75 21.18
CA LEU A 9 -5.82 5.56 20.04
C LEU A 9 -7.26 5.27 19.62
N ILE A 10 -7.62 3.99 19.45
CA ILE A 10 -8.98 3.60 19.07
C ILE A 10 -9.98 3.94 20.19
N ALA A 11 -9.63 3.64 21.44
CA ALA A 11 -10.46 3.97 22.61
C ALA A 11 -10.73 5.48 22.70
N THR A 12 -9.69 6.30 22.55
CA THR A 12 -9.80 7.78 22.57
C THR A 12 -10.77 8.29 21.50
N CYS A 13 -10.73 7.72 20.28
CA CYS A 13 -11.65 8.10 19.21
C CYS A 13 -13.11 7.77 19.58
N VAL A 14 -13.35 6.57 20.08
CA VAL A 14 -14.69 6.12 20.49
C VAL A 14 -15.21 6.92 21.69
N GLU A 15 -14.38 7.18 22.69
CA GLU A 15 -14.76 7.97 23.86
C GLU A 15 -15.12 9.41 23.50
N ARG A 16 -14.37 10.04 22.59
CA ARG A 16 -14.59 11.44 22.22
C ARG A 16 -15.70 11.66 21.19
N PHE A 17 -15.85 10.74 20.24
CA PHE A 17 -16.74 10.91 19.09
C PHE A 17 -17.88 9.89 19.02
N GLY A 18 -17.93 8.95 19.98
CA GLY A 18 -18.97 7.93 20.10
C GLY A 18 -18.81 6.71 19.19
N ARG A 19 -17.97 6.80 18.14
CA ARG A 19 -17.70 5.72 17.19
C ARG A 19 -16.40 5.94 16.43
N LEU A 20 -15.87 4.84 15.88
CA LEU A 20 -14.85 4.85 14.84
C LEU A 20 -15.48 4.38 13.52
N ASP A 21 -15.27 5.13 12.45
CA ASP A 21 -15.76 4.82 11.10
C ASP A 21 -14.65 4.54 10.11
N VAL A 22 -13.59 5.33 10.18
CA VAL A 22 -12.51 5.32 9.21
C VAL A 22 -11.18 5.31 9.94
N LEU A 23 -10.29 4.41 9.53
CA LEU A 23 -8.90 4.39 9.96
C LEU A 23 -8.00 4.71 8.76
N VAL A 24 -7.25 5.80 8.83
CA VAL A 24 -6.21 6.12 7.84
C VAL A 24 -4.84 5.88 8.46
N ASN A 25 -4.15 4.84 7.98
CA ASN A 25 -2.78 4.57 8.36
C ASN A 25 -1.83 5.29 7.40
N ASN A 26 -1.19 6.37 7.89
CA ASN A 26 -0.27 7.20 7.10
C ASN A 26 1.15 7.28 7.69
N ALA A 27 1.32 7.12 9.01
CA ALA A 27 2.60 7.30 9.67
C ALA A 27 3.70 6.40 9.06
N GLY A 28 4.87 7.00 8.76
CA GLY A 28 5.97 6.31 8.11
C GLY A 28 7.30 7.04 8.28
N ILE A 29 8.40 6.28 8.16
CA ILE A 29 9.78 6.79 8.14
C ILE A 29 10.61 6.02 7.11
N VAL A 30 11.73 6.61 6.70
CA VAL A 30 12.74 5.98 5.83
C VAL A 30 14.10 5.89 6.54
N ARG A 31 14.86 4.83 6.23
CA ARG A 31 16.24 4.60 6.68
C ARG A 31 16.97 3.87 5.55
N ASP A 32 17.32 4.62 4.52
CA ASP A 32 17.85 4.05 3.29
C ASP A 32 19.30 3.59 3.46
N ARG A 33 19.53 2.32 3.15
CA ARG A 33 20.83 1.67 3.21
C ARG A 33 20.82 0.43 2.33
N THR A 34 21.92 0.18 1.62
CA THR A 34 22.08 -1.13 0.96
C THR A 34 22.09 -2.24 2.01
N MET A 35 21.50 -3.40 1.69
CA MET A 35 21.37 -4.50 2.66
C MET A 35 22.70 -4.88 3.32
N ALA A 36 23.79 -4.90 2.55
CA ALA A 36 25.13 -5.23 3.06
C ALA A 36 25.69 -4.21 4.09
N ARG A 37 25.09 -3.03 4.21
CA ARG A 37 25.51 -1.96 5.13
C ARG A 37 24.43 -1.57 6.13
N MET A 38 23.26 -2.20 6.06
CA MET A 38 22.11 -1.87 6.90
C MET A 38 22.32 -2.40 8.31
N SER A 39 22.16 -1.51 9.29
CA SER A 39 22.09 -1.93 10.68
C SER A 39 20.73 -2.53 11.00
N GLU A 40 20.69 -3.46 11.94
CA GLU A 40 19.44 -4.03 12.46
C GLU A 40 18.48 -2.94 12.96
N ARG A 41 19.01 -1.92 13.64
CA ARG A 41 18.20 -0.79 14.11
C ARG A 41 17.52 -0.01 12.97
N GLU A 42 18.22 0.24 11.86
CA GLU A 42 17.63 0.90 10.69
C GLU A 42 16.50 0.04 10.07
N TRP A 43 16.67 -1.28 10.06
CA TRP A 43 15.63 -2.22 9.64
C TRP A 43 14.42 -2.17 10.59
N ASP A 44 14.67 -2.38 11.89
CA ASP A 44 13.66 -2.45 12.93
C ASP A 44 12.86 -1.17 13.04
N ASP A 45 13.49 0.00 12.95
CA ASP A 45 12.79 1.28 13.00
C ASP A 45 11.78 1.40 11.85
N VAL A 46 12.19 1.06 10.62
CA VAL A 46 11.32 1.13 9.44
C VAL A 46 10.18 0.13 9.55
N VAL A 47 10.45 -1.12 9.91
CA VAL A 47 9.42 -2.16 10.07
C VAL A 47 8.46 -1.83 11.21
N ARG A 48 8.99 -1.38 12.36
CA ARG A 48 8.22 -1.01 13.54
C ARG A 48 7.28 0.14 13.27
N VAL A 49 7.72 1.19 12.56
CA VAL A 49 6.88 2.36 12.29
C VAL A 49 5.94 2.09 11.12
N ASN A 50 6.45 1.65 9.97
CA ASN A 50 5.65 1.53 8.76
C ASN A 50 4.74 0.30 8.80
N LEU A 51 5.26 -0.90 9.09
CA LEU A 51 4.46 -2.12 9.04
C LEU A 51 3.69 -2.36 10.34
N LYS A 52 4.39 -2.47 11.47
CA LYS A 52 3.73 -2.67 12.78
C LYS A 52 2.83 -1.49 13.14
N GLY A 53 3.21 -0.26 12.77
CA GLY A 53 2.37 0.92 12.99
C GLY A 53 1.10 0.96 12.15
N HIS A 54 1.01 0.20 11.05
CA HIS A 54 -0.25 -0.01 10.33
C HIS A 54 -1.02 -1.21 10.90
N ALA A 55 -0.32 -2.30 11.25
CA ALA A 55 -0.93 -3.52 11.77
C ALA A 55 -1.61 -3.31 13.14
N ALA A 56 -0.97 -2.61 14.07
CA ALA A 56 -1.47 -2.42 15.42
C ALA A 56 -2.82 -1.68 15.49
N PRO A 57 -2.98 -0.45 14.93
CA PRO A 57 -4.27 0.23 14.96
C PRO A 57 -5.33 -0.52 14.13
N SER A 58 -4.95 -1.15 13.01
CA SER A 58 -5.89 -1.96 12.24
C SER A 58 -6.42 -3.16 13.02
N ALA A 59 -5.58 -3.87 13.77
CA ALA A 59 -6.01 -5.00 14.59
C ALA A 59 -7.04 -4.58 15.65
N HIS A 60 -6.81 -3.46 16.33
CA HIS A 60 -7.73 -2.94 17.35
C HIS A 60 -9.02 -2.36 16.75
N ALA A 61 -8.94 -1.67 15.60
CA ALA A 61 -10.11 -1.20 14.88
C ALA A 61 -10.99 -2.36 14.40
N MET A 62 -10.38 -3.42 13.86
CA MET A 62 -11.09 -4.64 13.47
C MET A 62 -11.77 -5.34 14.64
N ALA A 63 -11.10 -5.42 15.79
CA ALA A 63 -11.70 -5.97 17.01
C ALA A 63 -12.92 -5.16 17.46
N TYR A 64 -12.80 -3.82 17.46
CA TYR A 64 -13.90 -2.90 17.76
C TYR A 64 -15.07 -3.09 16.79
N TRP A 65 -14.84 -3.05 15.47
CA TRP A 65 -15.91 -3.19 14.48
C TRP A 65 -16.57 -4.57 14.49
N ARG A 66 -15.81 -5.64 14.73
CA ARG A 66 -16.37 -6.99 14.92
C ARG A 66 -17.33 -7.03 16.10
N GLN A 67 -16.95 -6.43 17.22
CA GLN A 67 -17.81 -6.33 18.39
C GLN A 67 -19.08 -5.51 18.10
N ARG A 68 -18.92 -4.35 17.46
CA ARG A 68 -20.06 -3.48 17.07
C ARG A 68 -21.03 -4.16 16.12
N ALA A 69 -20.53 -4.87 15.11
CA ALA A 69 -21.38 -5.63 14.19
C ALA A 69 -22.20 -6.71 14.93
N LYS A 70 -21.58 -7.37 15.91
CA LYS A 70 -22.26 -8.37 16.76
C LYS A 70 -23.32 -7.73 17.65
N GLU A 71 -23.02 -6.60 18.30
CA GLU A 71 -23.94 -5.89 19.18
C GLU A 71 -25.16 -5.32 18.44
N ASN A 72 -24.93 -4.78 17.24
CA ASN A 72 -26.00 -4.19 16.41
C ASN A 72 -26.80 -5.25 15.64
N GLY A 73 -26.25 -6.46 15.47
CA GLY A 73 -26.86 -7.51 14.63
C GLY A 73 -26.75 -7.26 13.13
N GLU A 74 -26.00 -6.25 12.70
CA GLU A 74 -25.81 -5.89 11.28
C GLU A 74 -24.34 -5.49 11.00
N PRO A 75 -23.86 -5.67 9.74
CA PRO A 75 -22.53 -5.20 9.35
C PRO A 75 -22.32 -3.71 9.61
N VAL A 76 -21.11 -3.33 10.02
CA VAL A 76 -20.74 -1.91 10.09
C VAL A 76 -20.54 -1.32 8.69
N ARG A 77 -20.28 -0.01 8.62
CA ARG A 77 -19.88 0.68 7.39
C ARG A 77 -18.53 1.35 7.61
N ALA A 78 -17.49 0.54 7.69
CA ALA A 78 -16.17 0.99 8.06
C ALA A 78 -15.17 0.93 6.88
N SER A 79 -14.14 1.78 6.94
CA SER A 79 -13.10 1.85 5.93
C SER A 79 -11.71 1.95 6.55
N ILE A 80 -10.79 1.14 6.07
CA ILE A 80 -9.36 1.27 6.35
C ILE A 80 -8.66 1.72 5.07
N VAL A 81 -7.89 2.81 5.16
CA VAL A 81 -7.03 3.29 4.08
C VAL A 81 -5.59 3.23 4.55
N HIS A 82 -4.78 2.44 3.85
CA HIS A 82 -3.36 2.27 4.16
C HIS A 82 -2.47 3.06 3.20
N THR A 83 -1.34 3.56 3.70
CA THR A 83 -0.35 4.25 2.87
C THR A 83 0.83 3.33 2.57
N SER A 84 0.75 2.67 1.42
CA SER A 84 1.87 1.95 0.80
C SER A 84 2.80 2.94 0.08
N SER A 85 3.45 2.54 -1.01
CA SER A 85 4.29 3.36 -1.88
C SER A 85 4.57 2.62 -3.18
N ILE A 86 4.89 3.33 -4.27
CA ILE A 86 5.51 2.68 -5.45
C ILE A 86 6.76 1.91 -5.02
N GLY A 87 7.56 2.45 -4.10
CA GLY A 87 8.74 1.76 -3.57
C GLY A 87 8.43 0.47 -2.79
N GLY A 88 7.17 0.21 -2.46
CA GLY A 88 6.69 -1.09 -1.96
C GLY A 88 6.27 -2.05 -3.06
N LEU A 89 5.86 -1.55 -4.23
CA LEU A 89 5.38 -2.36 -5.36
C LEU A 89 6.51 -2.68 -6.35
N MET A 90 7.47 -1.78 -6.46
CA MET A 90 8.66 -1.90 -7.29
C MET A 90 9.91 -1.80 -6.42
N PRO A 91 10.93 -2.65 -6.66
CA PRO A 91 12.16 -2.60 -5.90
C PRO A 91 12.88 -1.28 -6.13
N ASN A 92 13.39 -0.68 -5.05
CA ASN A 92 14.29 0.45 -5.12
C ASN A 92 15.63 0.13 -4.44
N PHE A 93 16.73 0.50 -5.10
CA PHE A 93 18.07 0.19 -4.61
C PHE A 93 18.32 0.91 -3.28
N GLY A 94 18.73 0.16 -2.25
CA GLY A 94 18.99 0.72 -0.93
C GLY A 94 17.75 0.89 -0.03
N GLN A 95 16.58 0.41 -0.44
CA GLN A 95 15.34 0.54 0.34
C GLN A 95 14.75 -0.81 0.79
N GLY A 96 15.58 -1.84 1.00
CA GLY A 96 15.08 -3.20 1.30
C GLY A 96 14.11 -3.27 2.50
N ASN A 97 14.40 -2.54 3.57
CA ASN A 97 13.51 -2.41 4.74
C ASN A 97 12.17 -1.70 4.40
N TYR A 98 12.23 -0.59 3.67
CA TYR A 98 11.07 0.21 3.31
C TYR A 98 10.19 -0.50 2.28
N THR A 99 10.79 -1.05 1.22
CA THR A 99 10.10 -1.88 0.22
C THR A 99 9.40 -3.06 0.89
N ALA A 100 10.09 -3.80 1.77
CA ALA A 100 9.48 -4.92 2.50
C ALA A 100 8.30 -4.45 3.37
N ALA A 101 8.46 -3.35 4.12
CA ALA A 101 7.39 -2.82 4.96
C ALA A 101 6.17 -2.35 4.14
N LYS A 102 6.37 -1.62 3.05
CA LYS A 102 5.29 -1.08 2.21
C LYS A 102 4.57 -2.16 1.40
N LEU A 103 5.28 -3.18 0.90
CA LEU A 103 4.62 -4.35 0.31
C LEU A 103 3.85 -5.16 1.37
N GLY A 104 4.41 -5.29 2.57
CA GLY A 104 3.74 -5.92 3.70
C GLY A 104 2.42 -5.23 4.08
N ILE A 105 2.33 -3.91 3.91
CA ILE A 105 1.09 -3.15 4.10
C ILE A 105 0.03 -3.50 3.05
N VAL A 106 0.42 -3.75 1.80
CA VAL A 106 -0.51 -4.21 0.75
C VAL A 106 -1.07 -5.59 1.10
N ALA A 107 -0.21 -6.52 1.54
CA ALA A 107 -0.62 -7.84 1.99
C ALA A 107 -1.51 -7.78 3.25
N LEU A 108 -1.19 -6.89 4.21
CA LEU A 108 -2.03 -6.64 5.37
C LEU A 108 -3.43 -6.17 4.91
N SER A 109 -3.50 -5.18 4.03
CA SER A 109 -4.78 -4.64 3.54
C SER A 109 -5.62 -5.71 2.84
N SER A 110 -5.02 -6.62 2.07
CA SER A 110 -5.77 -7.67 1.37
C SER A 110 -6.36 -8.69 2.35
N VAL A 111 -5.62 -9.08 3.40
CA VAL A 111 -6.15 -9.94 4.47
C VAL A 111 -7.28 -9.25 5.22
N LEU A 112 -7.11 -7.97 5.58
CA LEU A 112 -8.14 -7.22 6.30
C LEU A 112 -9.41 -7.02 5.46
N ALA A 113 -9.28 -6.86 4.13
CA ALA A 113 -10.41 -6.84 3.22
C ALA A 113 -11.19 -8.17 3.23
N LEU A 114 -10.49 -9.30 3.28
CA LEU A 114 -11.10 -10.63 3.36
C LEU A 114 -11.80 -10.86 4.71
N GLU A 115 -11.10 -10.59 5.81
CA GLU A 115 -11.64 -10.75 7.17
C GLU A 115 -12.80 -9.78 7.45
N GLY A 116 -12.72 -8.57 6.92
CA GLY A 116 -13.71 -7.50 7.08
C GLY A 116 -15.00 -7.71 6.29
N SER A 117 -14.99 -8.56 5.27
CA SER A 117 -16.10 -8.74 4.31
C SER A 117 -17.45 -9.01 4.98
N LYS A 118 -17.49 -9.92 5.97
CA LYS A 118 -18.74 -10.31 6.67
C LYS A 118 -19.22 -9.28 7.69
N ILE A 119 -18.32 -8.42 8.17
CA ILE A 119 -18.64 -7.40 9.19
C ILE A 119 -18.76 -6.00 8.59
N GLY A 120 -18.66 -5.84 7.26
CA GLY A 120 -18.86 -4.56 6.58
C GLY A 120 -17.66 -3.60 6.68
N VAL A 121 -16.45 -4.14 6.87
CA VAL A 121 -15.21 -3.37 6.84
C VAL A 121 -14.58 -3.51 5.45
N ARG A 122 -14.25 -2.37 4.82
CA ARG A 122 -13.45 -2.31 3.59
C ARG A 122 -12.02 -1.94 3.92
N SER A 123 -11.05 -2.49 3.20
CA SER A 123 -9.63 -2.16 3.38
C SER A 123 -8.94 -1.98 2.04
N ASN A 124 -8.34 -0.81 1.81
CA ASN A 124 -7.61 -0.49 0.58
C ASN A 124 -6.26 0.15 0.90
N ALA A 125 -5.35 0.12 -0.06
CA ALA A 125 -4.07 0.80 0.03
C ALA A 125 -3.94 1.86 -1.07
N ILE A 126 -3.24 2.95 -0.75
CA ILE A 126 -2.76 3.93 -1.73
C ILE A 126 -1.23 3.87 -1.80
N ALA A 127 -0.69 4.14 -2.98
CA ALA A 127 0.72 4.30 -3.29
C ALA A 127 0.91 5.73 -3.82
N PRO A 128 1.04 6.73 -2.95
CA PRO A 128 1.10 8.12 -3.38
C PRO A 128 2.47 8.47 -4.00
N SER A 129 2.45 9.38 -4.97
CA SER A 129 3.62 10.15 -5.40
C SER A 129 3.31 11.63 -5.30
N ALA A 130 3.90 12.29 -4.31
CA ALA A 130 3.72 13.69 -4.01
C ALA A 130 4.98 14.27 -3.37
N ARG A 131 5.15 15.59 -3.46
CA ARG A 131 6.22 16.32 -2.79
C ARG A 131 5.88 16.46 -1.31
N THR A 132 6.39 15.52 -0.52
CA THR A 132 6.28 15.52 0.95
C THR A 132 7.67 15.56 1.57
N GLU A 133 7.78 15.97 2.83
CA GLU A 133 9.07 15.91 3.56
C GLU A 133 9.67 14.50 3.55
N LEU A 134 8.85 13.46 3.64
CA LEU A 134 9.28 12.07 3.56
C LEU A 134 9.84 11.71 2.17
N ALA A 135 9.18 12.16 1.10
CA ALA A 135 9.64 11.94 -0.28
C ALA A 135 10.96 12.69 -0.54
N VAL A 136 11.08 13.93 -0.05
CA VAL A 136 12.31 14.73 -0.15
C VAL A 136 13.46 14.06 0.62
N ALA A 137 13.19 13.50 1.80
CA ALA A 137 14.19 12.78 2.59
C ALA A 137 14.63 11.43 1.98
N ALA A 138 13.82 10.84 1.09
CA ALA A 138 14.08 9.55 0.43
C ALA A 138 14.74 9.69 -0.96
N MET A 139 14.86 10.91 -1.50
CA MET A 139 15.44 11.14 -2.83
C MET A 139 16.93 11.50 -2.74
N PRO A 140 17.78 10.98 -3.65
CA PRO A 140 19.15 11.47 -3.81
C PRO A 140 19.14 12.97 -4.16
N ALA A 141 20.10 13.74 -3.62
CA ALA A 141 20.16 15.20 -3.84
C ALA A 141 20.16 15.62 -5.33
N ALA A 142 20.64 14.76 -6.23
CA ALA A 142 20.68 15.01 -7.67
C ALA A 142 19.29 14.89 -8.39
N VAL A 143 18.27 14.35 -7.73
CA VAL A 143 16.91 14.12 -8.29
C VAL A 143 15.90 15.20 -7.82
N HIS A 144 16.36 16.29 -7.21
CA HIS A 144 15.54 17.50 -7.00
C HIS A 144 15.08 18.16 -8.32
N VAL A 145 15.45 17.58 -9.47
CA VAL A 145 15.26 18.10 -10.82
C VAL A 145 13.93 17.60 -11.39
N ASN A 146 12.83 18.23 -10.96
CA ASN A 146 11.81 18.85 -11.82
C ASN A 146 10.72 19.47 -10.93
N GLN A 147 11.07 20.56 -10.23
CA GLN A 147 10.16 21.30 -9.35
C GLN A 147 9.50 22.49 -10.05
N SER A 148 9.26 22.44 -11.37
CA SER A 148 8.49 23.51 -11.99
C SER A 148 7.02 23.38 -11.57
N SER A 149 6.53 24.35 -10.80
CA SER A 149 5.10 24.67 -10.80
C SER A 149 4.68 24.95 -12.24
N SER A 150 3.64 24.28 -12.72
CA SER A 150 3.10 24.56 -14.04
C SER A 150 2.58 26.00 -14.10
N THR A 151 2.64 26.61 -15.28
CA THR A 151 2.19 27.99 -15.55
C THR A 151 0.66 28.18 -15.43
N ASP A 152 -0.06 27.07 -15.32
CA ASP A 152 -1.50 26.88 -15.38
C ASP A 152 -2.15 26.72 -13.99
N GLY A 153 -1.37 26.88 -12.91
CA GLY A 153 -1.87 26.97 -11.53
C GLY A 153 -2.18 25.64 -10.84
N PHE A 154 -2.00 24.51 -11.53
CA PHE A 154 -2.11 23.17 -10.95
C PHE A 154 -0.74 22.62 -10.55
N ASP A 155 -0.44 22.56 -9.25
CA ASP A 155 0.75 21.86 -8.78
C ASP A 155 0.50 20.35 -8.74
N PHE A 156 0.97 19.64 -9.78
CA PHE A 156 0.87 18.19 -9.88
C PHE A 156 1.44 17.46 -8.65
N TRP A 157 2.48 18.00 -8.03
CA TRP A 157 3.18 17.34 -6.93
C TRP A 157 2.63 17.72 -5.54
N ALA A 158 1.59 18.56 -5.47
CA ALA A 158 0.94 18.94 -4.22
C ALA A 158 0.38 17.70 -3.50
N PRO A 159 0.71 17.46 -2.21
CA PRO A 159 0.18 16.33 -1.45
C PRO A 159 -1.35 16.36 -1.31
N GLU A 160 -1.96 17.54 -1.42
CA GLU A 160 -3.40 17.75 -1.43
C GLU A 160 -4.09 16.95 -2.54
N ASN A 161 -3.39 16.66 -3.64
CA ASN A 161 -3.94 15.86 -4.75
C ASN A 161 -4.21 14.40 -4.36
N VAL A 162 -3.59 13.89 -3.29
CA VAL A 162 -3.82 12.52 -2.80
C VAL A 162 -5.08 12.43 -1.93
N SER A 163 -5.38 13.49 -1.19
CA SER A 163 -6.45 13.54 -0.19
C SER A 163 -7.86 13.22 -0.75
N PRO A 164 -8.26 13.67 -1.95
CA PRO A 164 -9.54 13.31 -2.55
C PRO A 164 -9.75 11.79 -2.69
N VAL A 165 -8.71 11.03 -3.05
CA VAL A 165 -8.81 9.56 -3.16
C VAL A 165 -9.01 8.93 -1.79
N VAL A 166 -8.28 9.40 -0.77
CA VAL A 166 -8.47 8.96 0.63
C VAL A 166 -9.90 9.25 1.10
N GLY A 167 -10.40 10.46 0.83
CA GLY A 167 -11.77 10.87 1.16
C GLY A 167 -12.83 10.03 0.44
N TRP A 168 -12.62 9.73 -0.85
CA TRP A 168 -13.51 8.84 -1.61
C TRP A 168 -13.55 7.43 -1.01
N LEU A 169 -12.38 6.84 -0.70
CA LEU A 169 -12.29 5.52 -0.06
C LEU A 169 -12.96 5.48 1.33
N ALA A 170 -12.96 6.61 2.04
CA ALA A 170 -13.62 6.79 3.32
C ALA A 170 -15.15 6.91 3.23
N THR A 171 -15.71 7.24 2.06
CA THR A 171 -17.16 7.42 1.93
C THR A 171 -17.94 6.10 2.07
N PRO A 172 -19.18 6.13 2.62
CA PRO A 172 -20.02 4.94 2.73
C PRO A 172 -20.45 4.30 1.40
N SER A 173 -20.46 5.08 0.31
CA SER A 173 -20.87 4.63 -1.02
C SER A 173 -19.75 3.95 -1.82
N CYS A 174 -18.49 4.12 -1.39
CA CYS A 174 -17.36 3.50 -2.07
C CYS A 174 -17.43 1.97 -1.94
N ARG A 175 -17.31 1.28 -3.09
CA ARG A 175 -17.38 -0.19 -3.19
C ARG A 175 -16.00 -0.85 -3.20
N ALA A 176 -14.92 -0.08 -3.26
CA ALA A 176 -13.57 -0.60 -3.31
C ALA A 176 -13.22 -1.30 -1.98
N THR A 177 -12.69 -2.53 -2.09
CA THR A 177 -12.06 -3.27 -1.01
C THR A 177 -11.00 -4.20 -1.60
N GLY A 178 -9.88 -4.40 -0.90
CA GLY A 178 -8.74 -5.18 -1.38
C GLY A 178 -7.99 -4.55 -2.55
N GLN A 179 -8.20 -3.26 -2.82
CA GLN A 179 -7.62 -2.56 -3.97
C GLN A 179 -6.35 -1.79 -3.59
N VAL A 180 -5.47 -1.56 -4.56
CA VAL A 180 -4.26 -0.74 -4.43
C VAL A 180 -4.26 0.36 -5.49
N PHE A 181 -4.24 1.61 -5.08
CA PHE A 181 -4.31 2.76 -5.97
C PHE A 181 -2.99 3.53 -6.01
N TYR A 182 -2.40 3.72 -7.18
CA TYR A 182 -1.42 4.77 -7.39
C TYR A 182 -2.12 6.13 -7.50
N VAL A 183 -1.56 7.16 -6.86
CA VAL A 183 -2.14 8.52 -6.88
C VAL A 183 -1.02 9.55 -7.02
N ALA A 184 -1.07 10.36 -8.08
CA ALA A 184 -0.15 11.46 -8.31
C ALA A 184 -0.83 12.56 -9.14
N GLY A 185 -0.83 13.79 -8.65
CA GLY A 185 -1.52 14.89 -9.31
C GLY A 185 -2.98 14.55 -9.65
N ASN A 186 -3.33 14.69 -10.92
CA ASN A 186 -4.65 14.37 -11.46
C ASN A 186 -4.78 12.92 -11.95
N THR A 187 -3.83 12.04 -11.62
CA THR A 187 -3.79 10.65 -12.08
C THR A 187 -4.08 9.67 -10.94
N VAL A 188 -4.99 8.73 -11.20
CA VAL A 188 -5.25 7.57 -10.35
C VAL A 188 -5.12 6.31 -11.19
N GLN A 189 -4.28 5.37 -10.78
CA GLN A 189 -4.17 4.06 -11.42
C GLN A 189 -4.53 2.95 -10.42
N LEU A 190 -5.18 1.90 -10.90
CA LEU A 190 -5.50 0.73 -10.09
C LEU A 190 -4.50 -0.39 -10.40
N PHE A 191 -3.82 -0.91 -9.38
CA PHE A 191 -2.92 -2.04 -9.57
C PHE A 191 -3.65 -3.37 -9.42
N ALA A 192 -3.40 -4.27 -10.37
CA ALA A 192 -3.88 -5.64 -10.29
C ALA A 192 -3.23 -6.38 -9.11
N PRO A 193 -3.96 -7.28 -8.43
CA PRO A 193 -3.36 -8.26 -7.54
C PRO A 193 -2.31 -9.11 -8.28
N PRO A 194 -1.36 -9.75 -7.56
CA PRO A 194 -0.46 -10.71 -8.16
C PRO A 194 -1.23 -11.78 -8.96
N SER A 195 -0.84 -11.96 -10.22
CA SER A 195 -1.47 -12.89 -11.15
C SER A 195 -0.47 -13.90 -11.70
N VAL A 196 -0.97 -15.06 -12.17
CA VAL A 196 -0.12 -16.08 -12.78
C VAL A 196 0.26 -15.64 -14.20
N LEU A 197 1.52 -15.25 -14.39
CA LEU A 197 2.03 -14.82 -15.70
C LEU A 197 2.11 -15.98 -16.70
N ARG A 198 2.67 -17.13 -16.30
CA ARG A 198 2.80 -18.33 -17.15
C ARG A 198 2.69 -19.61 -16.33
N ARG A 199 2.31 -20.71 -16.99
CA ARG A 199 2.27 -22.06 -16.41
C ARG A 199 3.09 -23.02 -17.25
N PHE A 200 3.99 -23.75 -16.59
CA PHE A 200 4.78 -24.82 -17.19
C PHE A 200 4.36 -26.17 -16.57
N THR A 201 4.16 -27.19 -17.39
CA THR A 201 3.77 -28.54 -16.93
C THR A 201 4.72 -29.61 -17.48
N ALA A 202 5.14 -30.55 -16.64
CA ALA A 202 5.89 -31.74 -17.05
C ALA A 202 5.02 -33.00 -16.87
N SER A 203 5.33 -34.09 -17.57
CA SER A 203 4.62 -35.37 -17.44
C SER A 203 4.93 -36.12 -16.14
N GLY A 204 5.96 -35.68 -15.40
CA GLY A 204 6.38 -36.24 -14.12
C GLY A 204 7.17 -35.20 -13.31
N ARG A 205 8.06 -35.67 -12.42
CA ARG A 205 8.95 -34.76 -11.67
C ARG A 205 9.89 -34.01 -12.62
N TRP A 206 10.01 -32.69 -12.42
CA TRP A 206 10.98 -31.88 -13.15
C TRP A 206 12.41 -32.35 -12.90
N THR A 207 13.21 -32.40 -13.97
CA THR A 207 14.67 -32.46 -13.86
C THR A 207 15.26 -31.04 -13.94
N VAL A 208 16.48 -30.84 -13.41
CA VAL A 208 17.18 -29.54 -13.52
C VAL A 208 17.38 -29.16 -14.99
N ALA A 209 17.73 -30.12 -15.85
CA ALA A 209 17.89 -29.90 -17.28
C ALA A 209 16.58 -29.46 -17.97
N ASP A 210 15.43 -30.01 -17.56
CA ASP A 210 14.13 -29.59 -18.07
C ASP A 210 13.78 -28.17 -17.64
N LEU A 211 14.08 -27.79 -16.39
CA LEU A 211 13.85 -26.44 -15.89
C LEU A 211 14.72 -25.42 -16.63
N GLU A 212 16.01 -25.69 -16.81
CA GLU A 212 16.92 -24.80 -17.52
C GLU A 212 16.43 -24.54 -18.95
N ARG A 213 16.08 -25.62 -19.66
CA ARG A 213 15.64 -25.54 -21.05
C ARG A 213 14.28 -24.89 -21.24
N ARG A 214 13.32 -25.16 -20.33
CA ARG A 214 11.90 -24.80 -20.54
C ARG A 214 11.47 -23.56 -19.75
N VAL A 215 12.02 -23.37 -18.56
CA VAL A 215 11.69 -22.22 -17.68
C VAL A 215 12.78 -21.16 -17.80
N GLY A 216 14.06 -21.54 -17.74
CA GLY A 216 15.19 -20.61 -17.81
C GLY A 216 15.21 -19.76 -19.08
N ALA A 217 14.80 -20.34 -20.22
CA ALA A 217 14.70 -19.66 -21.50
C ALA A 217 13.62 -18.56 -21.57
N ASP A 218 12.71 -18.49 -20.58
CA ASP A 218 11.51 -17.65 -20.64
C ASP A 218 11.27 -16.85 -19.34
N LEU A 219 12.34 -16.62 -18.57
CA LEU A 219 12.27 -15.80 -17.36
C LEU A 219 12.09 -14.32 -17.72
N PRO A 220 11.03 -13.65 -17.22
CA PRO A 220 10.87 -12.22 -17.43
C PRO A 220 11.93 -11.46 -16.63
N ARG A 221 12.40 -10.33 -17.18
CA ARG A 221 13.08 -9.33 -16.35
C ARG A 221 12.04 -8.55 -15.55
N TRP A 222 12.47 -8.01 -14.41
CA TRP A 222 11.68 -7.00 -13.73
C TRP A 222 11.59 -5.74 -14.61
N PRO A 223 10.40 -5.10 -14.70
CA PRO A 223 10.27 -3.82 -15.36
C PRO A 223 11.03 -2.74 -14.57
N THR A 224 11.37 -1.65 -15.23
CA THR A 224 11.76 -0.41 -14.54
C THR A 224 10.54 0.23 -13.87
N ALA A 225 10.75 1.18 -12.96
CA ALA A 225 9.63 1.91 -12.35
C ALA A 225 8.80 2.69 -13.39
N ILE A 226 9.45 3.21 -14.45
CA ILE A 226 8.77 3.91 -15.55
C ILE A 226 7.92 2.92 -16.34
N GLU A 227 8.51 1.81 -16.78
CA GLU A 227 7.79 0.76 -17.51
C GLU A 227 6.59 0.21 -16.72
N PHE A 228 6.71 0.11 -15.39
CA PHE A 228 5.62 -0.35 -14.51
C PHE A 228 4.49 0.68 -14.38
N LEU A 229 4.79 1.97 -14.37
CA LEU A 229 3.77 3.03 -14.25
C LEU A 229 3.11 3.37 -15.59
N GLU A 230 3.85 3.18 -16.69
CA GLU A 230 3.36 3.37 -18.05
C GLU A 230 2.71 2.10 -18.62
N SER A 231 2.90 0.93 -17.98
CA SER A 231 2.20 -0.30 -18.37
C SER A 231 0.72 -0.19 -18.04
N VAL A 232 -0.05 0.33 -18.98
CA VAL A 232 -1.50 0.22 -18.99
C VAL A 232 -1.85 -0.94 -19.91
N ASP A 233 -2.64 -1.88 -19.42
CA ASP A 233 -3.21 -2.91 -20.28
C ASP A 233 -4.19 -2.22 -21.23
N GLU A 234 -3.81 -2.05 -22.51
CA GLU A 234 -4.66 -1.38 -23.51
C GLU A 234 -6.05 -2.03 -23.62
N ALA A 235 -6.17 -3.32 -23.28
CA ALA A 235 -7.45 -4.03 -23.22
C ALA A 235 -8.37 -3.54 -22.07
N ALA A 236 -7.82 -2.99 -20.99
CA ALA A 236 -8.58 -2.46 -19.85
C ALA A 236 -9.04 -1.00 -20.06
N MET A 237 -8.51 -0.31 -21.08
CA MET A 237 -8.88 1.07 -21.44
C MET A 237 -10.12 1.13 -22.35
N ALA A 238 -10.58 0.01 -22.90
CA ALA A 238 -11.67 -0.05 -23.87
C ALA A 238 -13.08 0.08 -23.25
N ASP A 239 -13.20 -0.02 -21.92
CA ASP A 239 -14.49 -0.05 -21.19
C ASP A 239 -14.72 1.18 -20.26
N GLY A 240 -14.01 2.29 -20.49
CA GLY A 240 -14.10 3.54 -19.70
C GLY A 240 -14.94 4.64 -20.34
#